data_AF-A0A7C8FBX1-F1
#
_entry.id   AF-A0A7C8FBX1-F1
#
_cell.length_a   1.000
_cell.length_b   1.000
_cell.length_c   1.000
_cell.angle_alpha   90.00
_cell.angle_beta   90.00
_cell.angle_gamma   90.00
#
_symmetry.space_group_name_H-M   'P 1'
#
loop_
_entity.id
_entity.type
_entity.pdbx_description
1 polymer ?
#
loop_
_entity_poly.entity_id
_entity_poly.type
_entity_poly.pdbx_seq_one_letter_code
_entity_poly.pdbx_strand_id
1 'polypeptide(L)'
;MNMERAAMRGRLAEAQDQRAKLTLKGEGLCTAIRQGLNTALTPFSEMEIPQVAQQTDELVMTWAEVAKIDGDIARLERELK
;
A
#
# COMPACT_ATOMS: atom_id res chain seq x y z
N MET A 1 -26.44 8.86 -21.04
CA MET A 1 -25.29 8.30 -20.27
C MET A 1 -25.89 7.41 -19.20
N ASN A 2 -25.58 6.11 -19.17
CA ASN A 2 -26.22 5.19 -18.21
C ASN A 2 -25.68 5.49 -16.79
N MET A 3 -26.56 5.81 -15.82
CA MET A 3 -26.16 6.25 -14.47
C MET A 3 -25.27 5.22 -13.76
N GLU A 4 -25.52 3.93 -14.00
CA GLU A 4 -24.71 2.83 -13.46
C GLU A 4 -23.25 2.87 -13.96
N ARG A 5 -23.05 3.19 -15.25
CA ARG A 5 -21.70 3.27 -15.83
C ARG A 5 -20.93 4.48 -15.31
N ALA A 6 -21.63 5.58 -15.02
CA ALA A 6 -21.03 6.75 -14.37
C ALA A 6 -20.61 6.43 -12.92
N ALA A 7 -21.47 5.74 -12.16
CA ALA A 7 -21.15 5.32 -10.79
C ALA A 7 -19.96 4.34 -10.75
N MET A 8 -19.89 3.38 -11.67
CA MET A 8 -18.73 2.45 -11.76
C MET A 8 -17.42 3.18 -12.07
N ARG A 9 -17.43 4.22 -12.92
CA ARG A 9 -16.26 5.05 -13.18
C ARG A 9 -15.81 5.84 -11.95
N GLY A 10 -16.75 6.35 -11.16
CA GLY A 10 -16.46 7.01 -9.89
C GLY A 10 -15.74 6.06 -8.92
N ARG A 11 -16.29 4.85 -8.73
CA ARG A 11 -15.67 3.80 -7.90
C ARG A 11 -14.28 3.39 -8.38
N LEU A 12 -14.08 3.33 -9.71
CA LEU A 12 -12.76 3.03 -10.28
C LEU A 12 -11.75 4.14 -9.94
N ALA A 13 -12.13 5.40 -10.08
CA ALA A 13 -11.27 6.53 -9.71
C ALA A 13 -10.91 6.52 -8.22
N GLU A 14 -11.89 6.25 -7.34
CA GLU A 14 -11.67 6.11 -5.89
C GLU A 14 -10.70 4.95 -5.57
N ALA A 15 -10.87 3.79 -6.21
CA ALA A 15 -9.99 2.66 -6.01
C ALA A 15 -8.54 2.96 -6.47
N GLN A 16 -8.39 3.66 -7.59
CA GLN A 16 -7.08 4.08 -8.11
C GLN A 16 -6.39 5.10 -7.19
N ASP A 17 -7.13 6.07 -6.64
CA ASP A 17 -6.61 7.02 -5.65
C ASP A 17 -6.17 6.31 -4.36
N GLN A 18 -6.98 5.37 -3.87
CA GLN A 18 -6.64 4.59 -2.68
C GLN A 18 -5.39 3.73 -2.90
N ARG A 19 -5.27 3.11 -4.09
CA ARG A 19 -4.06 2.36 -4.48
C ARG A 19 -2.81 3.23 -4.44
N ALA A 20 -2.89 4.45 -4.96
CA ALA A 20 -1.76 5.39 -4.96
C ALA A 20 -1.32 5.76 -3.54
N LYS A 21 -2.29 6.03 -2.64
CA LYS A 21 -2.02 6.31 -1.22
C LYS A 21 -1.32 5.15 -0.51
N LEU A 22 -1.81 3.93 -0.72
CA LEU A 22 -1.21 2.74 -0.11
C LEU A 22 0.18 2.44 -0.67
N THR A 23 0.40 2.71 -1.95
CA THR A 23 1.73 2.57 -2.56
C THR A 23 2.72 3.52 -1.88
N LEU A 24 2.37 4.79 -1.74
CA LEU A 24 3.20 5.78 -1.05
C LEU A 24 3.48 5.38 0.42
N LYS A 25 2.45 4.86 1.12
CA LYS A 25 2.60 4.34 2.47
C LYS A 25 3.60 3.17 2.52
N GLY A 26 3.47 2.21 1.61
CA GLY A 26 4.37 1.06 1.50
C GLY A 26 5.82 1.48 1.24
N GLU A 27 6.04 2.44 0.35
CA GLU A 27 7.38 3.00 0.08
C GLU A 27 8.00 3.67 1.32
N GLY A 28 7.19 4.40 2.08
CA GLY A 28 7.58 5.00 3.35
C GLY A 28 8.01 3.94 4.37
N LEU A 29 7.22 2.88 4.52
CA LEU A 29 7.53 1.75 5.42
C LEU A 29 8.82 1.04 5.02
N CYS A 30 9.00 0.73 3.72
CA CYS A 30 10.24 0.14 3.21
C CYS A 30 11.47 1.02 3.50
N THR A 31 11.32 2.33 3.38
CA THR A 31 12.41 3.27 3.68
C THR A 31 12.74 3.30 5.17
N ALA A 32 11.72 3.32 6.03
CA ALA A 32 11.89 3.30 7.48
C ALA A 32 12.55 1.99 7.96
N ILE A 33 12.08 0.84 7.49
CA ILE A 33 12.65 -0.48 7.81
C ILE A 33 14.11 -0.54 7.39
N ARG A 34 14.43 -0.11 6.15
CA ARG A 34 15.81 -0.10 5.65
C ARG A 34 16.73 0.78 6.50
N GLN A 35 16.24 1.94 6.96
CA GLN A 35 17.00 2.81 7.86
C GLN A 35 17.19 2.17 9.23
N GLY A 36 16.12 1.61 9.80
CA GLY A 36 16.13 0.96 11.11
C GLY A 36 17.00 -0.30 11.17
N LEU A 37 17.21 -0.98 10.03
CA LEU A 37 18.07 -2.16 9.90
C LEU A 37 19.50 -1.88 9.41
N ASN A 38 19.90 -0.60 9.31
CA ASN A 38 21.19 -0.25 8.74
C ASN A 38 22.34 -0.37 9.76
N THR A 39 22.95 -1.57 9.83
CA THR A 39 24.08 -1.84 10.73
C THR A 39 25.38 -1.13 10.37
N ALA A 40 25.47 -0.52 9.19
CA ALA A 40 26.62 0.33 8.84
C ALA A 40 26.55 1.70 9.52
N LEU A 41 25.36 2.14 9.92
CA LEU A 41 25.13 3.43 10.60
C LEU A 41 24.77 3.26 12.09
N THR A 42 24.11 2.16 12.45
CA THR A 42 23.59 1.92 13.80
C THR A 42 24.08 0.56 14.32
N PRO A 43 24.90 0.52 15.39
CA PRO A 43 25.28 -0.74 16.03
C PRO A 43 24.07 -1.55 16.47
N PHE A 44 24.17 -2.89 16.45
CA PHE A 44 23.04 -3.78 16.79
C PHE A 44 22.40 -3.48 18.16
N SER A 45 23.21 -3.12 19.15
CA SER A 45 22.75 -2.78 20.50
C SER A 45 21.90 -1.51 20.59
N GLU A 46 21.92 -0.67 19.55
CA GLU A 46 21.21 0.62 19.48
C GLU A 46 20.01 0.55 18.52
N MET A 47 19.75 -0.61 17.92
CA MET A 47 18.65 -0.80 16.98
C MET A 47 17.32 -0.96 17.72
N GLU A 48 16.32 -0.17 17.31
CA GLU A 48 14.94 -0.27 17.80
C GLU A 48 14.19 -1.42 17.11
N ILE A 49 14.66 -2.66 17.31
CA ILE A 49 14.10 -3.86 16.67
C ILE A 49 12.58 -3.99 16.84
N PRO A 50 11.97 -3.72 18.02
CA PRO A 50 10.51 -3.79 18.16
C PRO A 50 9.77 -2.82 17.23
N GLN A 51 10.30 -1.61 17.03
CA GLN A 51 9.71 -0.62 16.13
C GLN A 51 9.81 -1.08 14.66
N VAL A 52 10.97 -1.62 14.26
CA VAL A 52 11.16 -2.16 12.91
C VAL A 52 10.24 -3.35 12.65
N ALA A 53 10.05 -4.23 13.63
CA ALA A 53 9.12 -5.35 13.54
C ALA A 53 7.68 -4.86 13.31
N GLN A 54 7.23 -3.87 14.09
CA GLN A 54 5.92 -3.25 13.90
C GLN A 54 5.76 -2.63 12.51
N GLN A 55 6.78 -1.93 12.01
CA GLN A 55 6.76 -1.36 10.64
C GLN A 55 6.69 -2.45 9.57
N THR A 56 7.33 -3.59 9.81
CA THR A 56 7.28 -4.75 8.90
C THR A 56 5.90 -5.38 8.88
N ASP A 57 5.26 -5.55 10.05
CA ASP A 57 3.88 -6.03 10.13
C ASP A 57 2.93 -5.08 9.40
N GLU A 58 3.09 -3.77 9.59
CA GLU A 58 2.30 -2.76 8.88
C GLU A 58 2.54 -2.79 7.37
N LEU A 59 3.78 -3.07 6.93
CA LEU A 59 4.09 -3.25 5.52
C LEU A 59 3.37 -4.45 4.92
N VAL A 60 3.34 -5.59 5.62
CA VAL A 60 2.60 -6.79 5.19
C VAL A 60 1.11 -6.49 5.05
N MET A 61 0.52 -5.78 6.02
CA MET A 61 -0.88 -5.38 5.95
C MET A 61 -1.15 -4.41 4.79
N THR A 62 -0.28 -3.41 4.61
CA THR A 62 -0.39 -2.43 3.51
C THR A 62 -0.29 -3.14 2.15
N TRP A 63 0.61 -4.13 2.01
CA TRP A 63 0.73 -4.92 0.79
C TRP A 63 -0.52 -5.75 0.50
N ALA A 64 -1.11 -6.38 1.52
CA ALA A 64 -2.36 -7.13 1.37
C ALA A 64 -3.53 -6.23 0.93
N GLU A 65 -3.60 -5.00 1.45
CA GLU A 65 -4.60 -4.01 1.03
C GLU A 65 -4.41 -3.58 -0.43
N VAL A 66 -3.17 -3.35 -0.87
CA VAL A 66 -2.85 -3.06 -2.28
C VAL A 66 -3.32 -4.20 -3.18
N ALA A 67 -3.00 -5.45 -2.84
CA ALA A 67 -3.38 -6.62 -3.63
C ALA A 67 -4.91 -6.76 -3.76
N LYS A 68 -5.65 -6.46 -2.69
CA LYS A 68 -7.12 -6.43 -2.71
C LYS A 68 -7.64 -5.35 -3.68
N ILE A 69 -7.12 -4.12 -3.57
CA ILE A 69 -7.55 -3.00 -4.41
C ILE A 69 -7.21 -3.23 -5.88
N ASP A 70 -6.05 -3.82 -6.18
CA ASP A 70 -5.70 -4.22 -7.54
C ASP A 70 -6.74 -5.19 -8.13
N GLY A 71 -7.23 -6.13 -7.32
CA GLY A 71 -8.33 -7.02 -7.71
C GLY A 71 -9.64 -6.28 -7.99
N ASP A 72 -9.99 -5.29 -7.15
CA ASP A 72 -11.19 -4.46 -7.34
C ASP A 72 -11.10 -3.59 -8.61
N ILE A 73 -9.94 -2.97 -8.86
CA ILE A 73 -9.65 -2.20 -10.08
C ILE A 73 -9.80 -3.10 -11.30
N ALA A 74 -9.14 -4.25 -11.32
CA ALA A 74 -9.20 -5.18 -12.45
C ALA A 74 -10.61 -5.71 -12.73
N ARG A 75 -11.45 -5.85 -11.69
CA ARG A 75 -12.88 -6.19 -11.85
C ARG A 75 -13.65 -5.03 -12.47
N LEU A 76 -13.54 -3.82 -11.92
CA LEU A 76 -14.23 -2.62 -12.42
C LEU A 76 -13.83 -2.29 -13.86
N GLU A 77 -12.56 -2.42 -14.22
CA GLU A 77 -12.07 -2.21 -15.59
C GLU A 77 -12.67 -3.22 -16.58
N ARG A 78 -12.88 -4.48 -16.16
CA ARG A 78 -13.55 -5.49 -16.99
C ARG A 78 -15.03 -5.18 -17.17
N GLU A 79 -15.72 -4.75 -16.12
CA GLU A 79 -17.15 -4.39 -16.16
C GLU A 79 -17.41 -3.10 -16.99
N LEU A 80 -16.41 -2.22 -17.11
CA LEU A 80 -16.53 -0.94 -17.81
C LEU A 80 -16.14 -0.96 -19.30
N LYS A 81 -15.52 -2.05 -19.80
CA LYS A 81 -15.24 -2.25 -21.22
C LYS A 81 -16.55 -2.48 -21.98
#